data_AF-A0A925DC77-F1
#
_entry.id   AF-A0A925DC77-F1
#
_cell.length_a   1.000
_cell.length_b   1.000
_cell.length_c   1.000
_cell.angle_alpha   90.00
_cell.angle_beta   90.00
_cell.angle_gamma   90.00
#
_symmetry.space_group_name_H-M   'P 1'
#
loop_
_entity.id
_entity.type
_entity.pdbx_description
1 polymer ?
#
loop_
_entity_poly.entity_id
_entity_poly.type
_entity_poly.pdbx_seq_one_letter_code
_entity_poly.pdbx_strand_id
1 'polypeptide(L)'
;MPMITYGGRFRVTLETYHGVPNGWSKAELLAAHRTQRGSFSIETQEATEPGAPAWLPDRRNWLQYRATLYLIAEGARANDAACIELAVRYIELRYIGSYSGFIRARLARGLKNSDLTDRQKERLNRVFLSMVEHRDYTEEFNEYVKLWQRIVSAKALKTLEFFAS
;
A
#
# COMPACT_ATOMS: atom_id res chain seq x y z
N MET A 1 28.01 -18.71 -7.52
CA MET A 1 26.88 -19.16 -6.68
C MET A 1 25.60 -18.56 -7.23
N PRO A 2 24.49 -19.31 -7.38
CA PRO A 2 23.23 -18.75 -7.85
C PRO A 2 22.69 -17.75 -6.82
N MET A 3 22.26 -16.58 -7.30
CA MET A 3 21.68 -15.54 -6.46
C MET A 3 20.27 -15.98 -6.01
N ILE A 4 20.07 -16.12 -4.70
CA ILE A 4 18.75 -16.41 -4.13
C ILE A 4 17.85 -15.20 -4.36
N THR A 5 16.64 -15.42 -4.88
CA THR A 5 15.66 -14.36 -5.12
C THR A 5 14.37 -14.63 -4.36
N TYR A 6 13.66 -13.57 -4.02
CA TYR A 6 12.45 -13.55 -3.19
C TYR A 6 11.26 -12.97 -3.98
N GLY A 7 10.05 -13.07 -3.41
CA GLY A 7 8.84 -12.54 -4.05
C GLY A 7 8.31 -13.38 -5.23
N GLY A 8 8.70 -14.65 -5.32
CA GLY A 8 8.20 -15.57 -6.35
C GLY A 8 8.54 -15.09 -7.77
N ARG A 9 7.51 -14.74 -8.56
CA ARG A 9 7.66 -14.32 -9.95
C ARG A 9 8.41 -12.99 -10.13
N PHE A 10 8.47 -12.15 -9.09
CA PHE A 10 9.10 -10.83 -9.14
C PHE A 10 10.62 -10.87 -8.99
N ARG A 11 11.18 -11.98 -8.49
CA ARG A 11 12.63 -12.24 -8.40
C ARG A 11 13.44 -11.05 -7.82
N VAL A 12 13.11 -10.61 -6.62
CA VAL A 12 13.80 -9.49 -5.94
C VAL A 12 14.90 -9.97 -4.99
N THR A 13 15.88 -9.12 -4.66
CA THR A 13 16.94 -9.47 -3.67
C THR A 13 16.40 -9.55 -2.25
N LEU A 14 17.15 -10.14 -1.32
CA LEU A 14 16.78 -10.21 0.10
C LEU A 14 16.60 -8.81 0.70
N GLU A 15 17.55 -7.91 0.41
CA GLU A 15 17.58 -6.54 0.90
C GLU A 15 16.39 -5.75 0.36
N THR A 16 16.04 -5.96 -0.91
CA THR A 16 14.86 -5.33 -1.50
C THR A 16 13.58 -5.90 -0.90
N TYR A 17 13.50 -7.22 -0.69
CA TYR A 17 12.30 -7.87 -0.19
C TYR A 17 12.02 -7.53 1.27
N HIS A 18 13.05 -7.38 2.08
CA HIS A 18 12.91 -7.05 3.51
C HIS A 18 13.25 -5.59 3.85
N GLY A 19 13.44 -4.76 2.83
CA GLY A 19 13.77 -3.34 2.99
C GLY A 19 12.56 -2.45 3.20
N VAL A 20 12.85 -1.16 3.28
CA VAL A 20 11.85 -0.08 3.23
C VAL A 20 11.99 0.61 1.88
N PRO A 21 10.89 0.87 1.14
CA PRO A 21 10.99 1.61 -0.11
C PRO A 21 11.54 3.02 0.14
N ASN A 22 12.32 3.55 -0.81
CA ASN A 22 12.83 4.92 -0.72
C ASN A 22 11.67 5.92 -0.59
N GLY A 23 11.75 6.85 0.38
CA GLY A 23 10.67 7.80 0.67
C GLY A 23 9.60 7.27 1.64
N TRP A 24 9.75 6.04 2.16
CA TRP A 24 8.75 5.39 3.02
C TRP A 24 9.28 5.02 4.41
N SER A 25 10.42 5.54 4.84
CA SER A 25 10.82 5.39 6.25
C SER A 25 9.78 6.00 7.18
N LYS A 26 9.75 5.57 8.46
CA LYS A 26 8.85 6.18 9.46
C LYS A 26 9.01 7.69 9.50
N ALA A 27 10.24 8.20 9.49
CA ALA A 27 10.51 9.63 9.52
C ALA A 27 9.91 10.35 8.29
N GLU A 28 10.07 9.79 7.09
CA GLU A 28 9.51 10.35 5.86
C GLU A 28 7.98 10.32 5.85
N LEU A 29 7.37 9.24 6.35
CA LEU A 29 5.92 9.11 6.49
C LEU A 29 5.35 10.14 7.45
N LEU A 30 5.98 10.34 8.61
CA LEU A 30 5.59 11.37 9.57
C LEU A 30 5.72 12.78 8.97
N ALA A 31 6.82 13.05 8.27
CA ALA A 31 7.01 14.33 7.60
C ALA A 31 5.97 14.58 6.50
N ALA A 32 5.66 13.56 5.69
CA ALA A 32 4.66 13.64 4.65
C ALA A 32 3.25 13.84 5.21
N HIS A 33 2.90 13.15 6.30
CA HIS A 33 1.62 13.31 6.99
C HIS A 33 1.43 14.72 7.54
N ARG A 34 2.45 15.27 8.22
CA ARG A 34 2.45 16.65 8.72
C ARG A 34 2.34 17.67 7.59
N THR A 35 3.06 17.46 6.48
CA THR A 35 3.01 18.35 5.30
C THR A 35 1.60 18.42 4.71
N GLN A 36 0.86 17.31 4.78
CA GLN A 36 -0.54 17.21 4.37
C GLN A 36 -1.54 17.63 5.43
N ARG A 37 -1.07 18.21 6.55
CA ARG A 37 -1.91 18.67 7.67
C ARG A 37 -2.78 17.56 8.25
N GLY A 38 -2.24 16.35 8.33
CA GLY A 38 -2.94 15.22 8.94
C GLY A 38 -3.24 15.48 10.42
N SER A 39 -4.42 15.04 10.83
CA SER A 39 -5.00 15.21 12.16
C SER A 39 -5.00 13.92 12.98
N PHE A 40 -5.04 12.77 12.31
CA PHE A 40 -4.95 11.46 12.96
C PHE A 40 -3.51 11.16 13.40
N SER A 41 -3.31 10.76 14.66
CA SER A 41 -1.97 10.42 15.15
C SER A 41 -1.47 9.12 14.52
N ILE A 42 -0.40 9.24 13.74
CA ILE A 42 0.34 8.10 13.18
C ILE A 42 1.70 7.88 13.88
N GLU A 43 1.95 8.61 14.97
CA GLU A 43 3.12 8.39 15.80
C GLU A 43 2.86 7.18 16.71
N THR A 44 3.61 6.11 16.48
CA THR A 44 3.60 4.92 17.32
C THR A 44 4.83 4.89 18.23
N GLN A 45 4.67 4.27 19.40
CA GLN A 45 5.80 3.76 20.19
C GLN A 45 6.70 2.88 19.31
N GLU A 46 7.97 2.76 19.70
CA GLU A 46 8.93 1.97 18.96
C GLU A 46 8.43 0.53 18.81
N ALA A 47 8.15 0.14 17.57
CA ALA A 47 7.69 -1.22 17.28
C ALA A 47 8.80 -2.23 17.58
N THR A 48 8.57 -3.09 18.57
CA THR A 48 9.42 -4.22 18.92
C THR A 48 8.66 -5.51 18.68
N GLU A 49 9.21 -6.44 17.90
CA GLU A 49 8.69 -7.80 17.81
C GLU A 49 9.70 -8.79 18.40
N PRO A 50 9.36 -9.51 19.48
CA PRO A 50 10.11 -10.68 19.90
C PRO A 50 10.07 -11.73 18.77
N GLY A 51 11.23 -12.25 18.36
CA GLY A 51 11.30 -13.36 17.39
C GLY A 51 11.42 -13.00 15.91
N ALA A 52 11.34 -11.72 15.49
CA ALA A 52 11.70 -11.39 14.11
C ALA A 52 13.20 -11.70 13.87
N PRO A 53 13.57 -12.37 12.76
CA PRO A 53 14.88 -13.01 12.64
C PRO A 53 16.04 -12.03 12.74
N ALA A 54 17.10 -12.40 13.46
CA ALA A 54 18.30 -11.58 13.62
C ALA A 54 19.03 -11.32 12.28
N TRP A 55 18.80 -12.16 11.26
CA TRP A 55 19.39 -12.03 9.93
C TRP A 55 18.71 -10.98 9.04
N LEU A 56 17.59 -10.38 9.47
CA LEU A 56 16.82 -9.45 8.66
C LEU A 56 17.60 -8.13 8.46
N PRO A 57 17.92 -7.75 7.22
CA PRO A 57 18.56 -6.46 6.94
C PRO A 57 17.69 -5.31 7.44
N ASP A 58 18.29 -4.36 8.17
CA ASP A 58 17.63 -3.15 8.69
C ASP A 58 16.26 -3.40 9.36
N ARG A 59 16.22 -4.47 10.17
CA ARG A 59 15.03 -4.91 10.92
C ARG A 59 14.29 -3.79 11.62
N ARG A 60 15.03 -2.86 12.22
CA ARG A 60 14.47 -1.74 12.97
C ARG A 60 13.61 -0.86 12.05
N ASN A 61 14.16 -0.40 10.93
CA ASN A 61 13.43 0.48 10.02
C ASN A 61 12.24 -0.23 9.40
N TRP A 62 12.37 -1.51 9.04
CA TRP A 62 11.26 -2.31 8.51
C TRP A 62 10.08 -2.41 9.50
N LEU A 63 10.36 -2.70 10.79
CA LEU A 63 9.33 -2.76 11.83
C LEU A 63 8.63 -1.41 12.02
N GLN A 64 9.41 -0.31 12.09
CA GLN A 64 8.86 1.03 12.27
C GLN A 64 7.99 1.46 11.09
N TYR A 65 8.45 1.21 9.87
CA TYR A 65 7.74 1.47 8.63
C TYR A 65 6.40 0.72 8.59
N ARG A 66 6.42 -0.59 8.84
CA ARG A 66 5.21 -1.42 8.82
C ARG A 66 4.19 -0.98 9.87
N ALA A 67 4.64 -0.71 11.10
CA ALA A 67 3.75 -0.23 12.17
C ALA A 67 3.10 1.12 11.81
N THR A 68 3.87 2.03 11.21
CA THR A 68 3.36 3.33 10.76
C THR A 68 2.30 3.18 9.67
N LEU A 69 2.50 2.26 8.71
CA LEU A 69 1.50 1.97 7.67
C LEU A 69 0.20 1.37 8.23
N TYR A 70 0.26 0.62 9.33
CA TYR A 70 -0.96 0.15 9.98
C TYR A 70 -1.75 1.31 10.55
N LEU A 71 -1.11 2.27 11.21
CA LEU A 71 -1.78 3.48 11.68
C LEU A 71 -2.32 4.34 10.53
N ILE A 72 -1.61 4.43 9.40
CA ILE A 72 -2.15 5.09 8.20
C ILE A 72 -3.44 4.43 7.73
N ALA A 73 -3.55 3.09 7.78
CA ALA A 73 -4.79 2.41 7.43
C ALA A 73 -5.94 2.71 8.42
N GLU A 74 -5.63 2.85 9.71
CA GLU A 74 -6.61 3.26 10.72
C GLU A 74 -7.04 4.72 10.51
N GLY A 75 -6.11 5.63 10.24
CA GLY A 75 -6.40 7.02 9.95
C GLY A 75 -7.20 7.22 8.67
N ALA A 76 -6.93 6.44 7.62
CA ALA A 76 -7.75 6.44 6.40
C ALA A 76 -9.19 6.01 6.69
N ARG A 77 -9.39 5.02 7.58
CA ARG A 77 -10.72 4.62 8.04
C ARG A 77 -11.40 5.70 8.88
N ALA A 78 -10.64 6.46 9.65
CA ALA A 78 -11.09 7.64 10.38
C ALA A 78 -11.28 8.88 9.48
N ASN A 79 -11.15 8.72 8.16
CA ASN A 79 -11.33 9.75 7.16
C ASN A 79 -10.32 10.91 7.23
N ASP A 80 -9.12 10.64 7.75
CA ASP A 80 -8.03 11.62 7.76
C ASP A 80 -7.44 11.79 6.36
N ALA A 81 -7.51 13.01 5.81
CA ALA A 81 -7.12 13.30 4.44
C ALA A 81 -5.65 12.96 4.13
N ALA A 82 -4.74 13.18 5.08
CA ALA A 82 -3.32 12.86 4.90
C ALA A 82 -3.10 11.34 4.88
N CYS A 83 -3.75 10.60 5.78
CA CYS A 83 -3.71 9.14 5.77
C CYS A 83 -4.32 8.54 4.51
N ILE A 84 -5.42 9.10 4.01
CA ILE A 84 -6.03 8.69 2.72
C ILE A 84 -5.02 8.87 1.58
N GLU A 85 -4.40 10.04 1.47
CA GLU A 85 -3.44 10.30 0.39
C GLU A 85 -2.21 9.39 0.48
N LEU A 86 -1.68 9.15 1.68
CA LEU A 86 -0.56 8.23 1.89
C LEU A 86 -0.94 6.78 1.53
N ALA A 87 -2.14 6.34 1.90
CA ALA A 87 -2.64 5.02 1.54
C ALA A 87 -2.78 4.86 0.00
N VAL A 88 -3.29 5.88 -0.69
CA VAL A 88 -3.38 5.90 -2.17
C VAL A 88 -1.99 5.79 -2.79
N ARG A 89 -1.03 6.62 -2.35
CA ARG A 89 0.36 6.58 -2.84
C ARG A 89 1.02 5.21 -2.64
N TYR A 90 0.72 4.53 -1.54
CA TYR A 90 1.30 3.23 -1.26
C TYR A 90 0.76 2.14 -2.20
N ILE A 91 -0.53 2.19 -2.52
CA ILE A 91 -1.13 1.26 -3.49
C ILE A 91 -0.54 1.52 -4.88
N GLU A 92 -0.37 2.79 -5.28
CA GLU A 92 0.28 3.16 -6.55
C GLU A 92 1.74 2.72 -6.64
N LEU A 93 2.47 2.70 -5.52
CA LEU A 93 3.88 2.30 -5.49
C LEU A 93 4.09 0.85 -5.97
N ARG A 94 3.09 -0.03 -5.80
CA ARG A 94 3.15 -1.46 -6.16
C ARG A 94 4.41 -2.18 -5.64
N TYR A 95 4.91 -1.77 -4.47
CA TYR A 95 6.16 -2.29 -3.91
C TYR A 95 6.11 -3.78 -3.61
N ILE A 96 7.10 -4.54 -4.08
CA ILE A 96 7.22 -5.97 -3.81
C ILE A 96 8.16 -6.18 -2.63
N GLY A 97 7.60 -6.57 -1.49
CA GLY A 97 8.34 -6.82 -0.27
C GLY A 97 7.57 -7.71 0.68
N SER A 98 8.24 -8.18 1.72
CA SER A 98 7.66 -8.95 2.80
C SER A 98 6.50 -8.16 3.42
N TYR A 99 5.35 -8.82 3.60
CA TYR A 99 4.09 -8.24 4.07
C TYR A 99 3.47 -7.15 3.17
N SER A 100 4.07 -6.79 2.02
CA SER A 100 3.57 -5.66 1.23
C SER A 100 2.16 -5.89 0.68
N GLY A 101 1.82 -7.13 0.29
CA GLY A 101 0.45 -7.52 -0.08
C GLY A 101 -0.56 -7.34 1.07
N PHE A 102 -0.23 -7.83 2.26
CA PHE A 102 -1.07 -7.66 3.47
C PHE A 102 -1.28 -6.19 3.83
N ILE A 103 -0.20 -5.38 3.75
CA ILE A 103 -0.27 -3.94 4.00
C ILE A 103 -1.24 -3.29 2.99
N ARG A 104 -1.09 -3.58 1.69
CA ARG A 104 -2.00 -3.00 0.68
C ARG A 104 -3.45 -3.45 0.87
N ALA A 105 -3.68 -4.71 1.20
CA ALA A 105 -5.01 -5.20 1.56
C ALA A 105 -5.60 -4.44 2.76
N ARG A 106 -4.78 -4.13 3.78
CA ARG A 106 -5.21 -3.35 4.94
C ARG A 106 -5.56 -1.91 4.56
N LEU A 107 -4.72 -1.25 3.75
CA LEU A 107 -4.96 0.11 3.29
C LEU A 107 -6.20 0.20 2.41
N ALA A 108 -6.38 -0.72 1.46
CA ALA A 108 -7.57 -0.78 0.61
C ALA A 108 -8.86 -0.91 1.43
N ARG A 109 -8.85 -1.74 2.49
CA ARG A 109 -9.96 -1.84 3.44
C ARG A 109 -10.22 -0.54 4.19
N GLY A 110 -9.17 0.18 4.59
CA GLY A 110 -9.29 1.50 5.22
C GLY A 110 -9.92 2.54 4.28
N LEU A 111 -9.56 2.50 3.00
CA LEU A 111 -10.06 3.46 2.00
C LEU A 111 -11.51 3.22 1.55
N LYS A 112 -12.03 2.01 1.71
CA LYS A 112 -13.33 1.58 1.15
C LYS A 112 -14.50 2.51 1.49
N ASN A 113 -14.50 3.12 2.68
CA ASN A 113 -15.55 4.01 3.16
C ASN A 113 -15.03 5.44 3.43
N SER A 114 -13.86 5.78 2.90
CA SER A 114 -13.25 7.11 3.06
C SER A 114 -13.68 8.07 1.95
N ASP A 115 -13.63 9.37 2.23
CA ASP A 115 -13.98 10.45 1.31
C ASP A 115 -12.83 10.71 0.32
N LEU A 116 -12.68 9.80 -0.63
CA LEU A 116 -11.71 9.93 -1.71
C LEU A 116 -12.10 11.08 -2.64
N THR A 117 -11.13 11.95 -2.93
CA THR A 117 -11.26 12.96 -3.98
C THR A 117 -11.33 12.28 -5.35
N ASP A 118 -11.92 12.94 -6.35
CA ASP A 118 -12.01 12.36 -7.70
C ASP A 118 -10.64 12.09 -8.32
N ARG A 119 -9.64 12.92 -7.99
CA ARG A 119 -8.24 12.68 -8.38
C ARG A 119 -7.67 11.39 -7.77
N GLN A 120 -7.98 11.10 -6.51
CA GLN A 120 -7.54 9.86 -5.85
C GLN A 120 -8.28 8.64 -6.42
N LYS A 121 -9.58 8.75 -6.69
CA LYS A 121 -10.34 7.69 -7.37
C LYS A 121 -9.76 7.37 -8.75
N GLU A 122 -9.46 8.38 -9.55
CA GLU A 122 -8.86 8.21 -10.88
C GLU A 122 -7.49 7.52 -10.81
N ARG A 123 -6.65 7.93 -9.85
CA ARG A 123 -5.35 7.30 -9.59
C ARG A 123 -5.47 5.82 -9.27
N LEU A 124 -6.37 5.45 -8.35
CA LEU A 124 -6.64 4.06 -8.01
C LEU A 124 -7.23 3.27 -9.18
N ASN A 125 -8.16 3.87 -9.95
CA ASN A 125 -8.73 3.25 -11.14
C ASN A 125 -7.64 2.86 -12.15
N ARG A 126 -6.65 3.73 -12.39
CA ARG A 126 -5.52 3.42 -13.30
C ARG A 126 -4.69 2.24 -12.79
N VAL A 127 -4.44 2.17 -11.48
CA VAL A 127 -3.72 1.03 -10.88
C VAL A 127 -4.50 -0.27 -11.09
N PHE A 128 -5.80 -0.28 -10.79
CA PHE A 128 -6.62 -1.50 -10.88
C PHE A 128 -6.84 -1.96 -12.33
N LEU A 129 -7.07 -1.02 -13.26
CA LEU A 129 -7.14 -1.34 -14.69
C LEU A 129 -5.83 -1.97 -15.19
N SER A 130 -4.69 -1.37 -14.86
CA SER A 130 -3.38 -1.94 -15.21
C SER A 130 -3.20 -3.35 -14.67
N MET A 131 -3.67 -3.65 -13.45
CA MET A 131 -3.63 -5.01 -12.89
C MET A 131 -4.49 -6.00 -13.69
N VAL A 132 -5.69 -5.60 -14.14
CA VAL A 132 -6.55 -6.43 -14.98
C VAL A 132 -5.92 -6.69 -16.34
N GLU A 133 -5.44 -5.64 -17.02
CA GLU A 133 -4.81 -5.72 -18.33
C GLU A 133 -3.61 -6.69 -18.34
N HIS A 134 -2.81 -6.66 -17.28
CA HIS A 134 -1.61 -7.49 -17.15
C HIS A 134 -1.86 -8.84 -16.45
N ARG A 135 -3.12 -9.15 -16.10
CA ARG A 135 -3.52 -10.34 -15.34
C ARG A 135 -2.71 -10.51 -14.04
N ASP A 136 -2.46 -9.39 -13.36
CA ASP A 136 -1.66 -9.30 -12.14
C ASP A 136 -2.55 -9.46 -10.89
N TYR A 137 -3.11 -10.66 -10.73
CA TYR A 137 -4.03 -10.96 -9.64
C TYR A 137 -3.26 -11.50 -8.43
N THR A 138 -2.78 -10.59 -7.58
CA THR A 138 -2.20 -10.92 -6.29
C THR A 138 -3.29 -11.28 -5.26
N GLU A 139 -2.91 -11.87 -4.13
CA GLU A 139 -3.87 -12.27 -3.08
C GLU A 139 -4.71 -11.09 -2.57
N GLU A 140 -4.13 -9.90 -2.48
CA GLU A 140 -4.86 -8.69 -2.05
C GLU A 140 -5.81 -8.13 -3.10
N PHE A 141 -5.81 -8.63 -4.34
CA PHE A 141 -6.63 -8.12 -5.43
C PHE A 141 -8.14 -8.14 -5.11
N ASN A 142 -8.59 -9.12 -4.31
CA ASN A 142 -9.97 -9.18 -3.84
C ASN A 142 -10.38 -7.95 -3.01
N GLU A 143 -9.47 -7.38 -2.23
CA GLU A 143 -9.73 -6.14 -1.49
C GLU A 143 -9.74 -4.92 -2.41
N TYR A 144 -8.94 -4.92 -3.48
CA TYR A 144 -9.02 -3.89 -4.50
C TYR A 144 -10.33 -3.93 -5.26
N VAL A 145 -10.85 -5.10 -5.63
CA VAL A 145 -12.15 -5.20 -6.30
C VAL A 145 -13.26 -4.59 -5.42
N LYS A 146 -13.26 -4.87 -4.11
CA LYS A 146 -14.24 -4.30 -3.17
C LYS A 146 -14.13 -2.77 -3.05
N LEU A 147 -12.91 -2.24 -3.06
CA LEU A 147 -12.69 -0.79 -3.09
C LEU A 147 -13.11 -0.20 -4.44
N TRP A 148 -12.73 -0.86 -5.53
CA TRP A 148 -12.99 -0.44 -6.90
C TRP A 148 -14.48 -0.32 -7.16
N GLN A 149 -15.28 -1.30 -6.75
CA GLN A 149 -16.75 -1.26 -6.83
C GLN A 149 -17.38 0.00 -6.18
N ARG A 150 -16.70 0.64 -5.22
CA ARG A 150 -17.16 1.88 -4.58
C ARG A 150 -16.70 3.16 -5.28
N ILE A 151 -15.59 3.10 -6.02
CA ILE A 151 -14.94 4.29 -6.60
C ILE A 151 -14.96 4.32 -8.12
N VAL A 152 -15.35 3.21 -8.75
CA VAL A 152 -15.36 3.06 -10.21
C VAL A 152 -16.29 4.10 -10.82
N SER A 153 -15.76 4.85 -11.78
CA SER A 153 -16.54 5.83 -12.52
C SER A 153 -17.23 5.16 -13.71
N ALA A 154 -18.29 5.78 -14.24
CA ALA A 154 -18.94 5.32 -15.47
C ALA A 154 -17.95 5.21 -16.66
N LYS A 155 -16.88 6.02 -16.66
CA LYS A 155 -15.79 5.95 -17.64
C LYS A 155 -14.97 4.67 -17.49
N ALA A 156 -14.59 4.30 -16.27
CA ALA A 156 -13.82 3.09 -15.98
C ALA A 156 -14.62 1.82 -16.29
N LEU A 157 -15.94 1.83 -16.08
CA LEU A 157 -16.83 0.73 -16.47
C LEU A 157 -16.82 0.48 -17.99
N LYS A 158 -16.89 1.53 -18.82
CA LYS A 158 -16.81 1.41 -20.29
C LYS A 158 -15.49 0.80 -20.77
N THR A 159 -14.38 1.11 -20.08
CA THR A 159 -13.07 0.52 -20.39
C THR A 159 -13.06 -0.99 -20.11
N LEU A 160 -13.71 -1.44 -19.03
CA LEU A 160 -13.82 -2.87 -18.72
C LEU A 160 -14.70 -3.64 -19.70
N GLU A 161 -15.80 -3.03 -20.18
CA GLU A 161 -16.66 -3.64 -21.21
C GLU A 161 -15.91 -3.90 -22.52
N PHE A 162 -15.01 -2.99 -22.91
CA PHE A 162 -14.16 -3.15 -24.10
C PHE A 162 -13.16 -4.31 -23.99
N PHE A 163 -12.67 -4.63 -22.79
CA PHE A 163 -11.77 -5.77 -22.58
C PHE A 163 -12.51 -7.11 -22.44
N ALA A 164 -13.83 -7.10 -22.25
CA ALA A 164 -14.67 -8.29 -22.13
C ALA A 164 -15.31 -8.73 -23.47
N SER A 165 -15.26 -7.87 -24.50
CA SER A 165 -15.66 -8.14 -25.89
C SER A 165 -14.48 -8.59 -26.75
#